data_AF-A0A847L2F1-F1
#
_entry.id   AF-A0A847L2F1-F1
#
_cell.length_a   1.000
_cell.length_b   1.000
_cell.length_c   1.000
_cell.angle_alpha   90.00
_cell.angle_beta   90.00
_cell.angle_gamma   90.00
#
_symmetry.space_group_name_H-M   'P 1'
#
loop_
_entity.id
_entity.type
_entity.pdbx_description
1 polymer ?
#
loop_
_entity_poly.entity_id
_entity_poly.type
_entity_poly.pdbx_seq_one_letter_code
_entity_poly.pdbx_strand_id
1 'polypeptide(L)'
;MEIERLVARIKRIKNKDGEMESVSLFFPDLEGKSITLSESDSTEIEKLFNQIFDQIIQQKKIIEFYLEDDESDLFSEVADDIILQINSEIRQSEFDFERLIEIYNTENIN
;
A
#
# COMPACT_ATOMS: atom_id res chain seq x y z
N MET A 1 -12.05 11.80 -7.23
CA MET A 1 -11.42 12.58 -6.13
C MET A 1 -10.01 13.11 -6.51
N GLU A 2 -9.34 13.96 -5.70
CA GLU A 2 -7.92 14.33 -5.95
C GLU A 2 -7.03 13.10 -5.72
N ILE A 3 -5.98 12.93 -6.53
CA ILE A 3 -5.02 11.82 -6.38
C ILE A 3 -3.80 12.29 -5.58
N GLU A 4 -3.47 11.54 -4.53
CA GLU A 4 -2.23 11.63 -3.78
C GLU A 4 -1.29 10.48 -4.18
N ARG A 5 -0.03 10.82 -4.48
CA ARG A 5 0.98 9.82 -4.84
C ARG A 5 1.88 9.50 -3.67
N LEU A 6 1.88 8.24 -3.24
CA LEU A 6 2.67 7.76 -2.11
C LEU A 6 3.75 6.79 -2.58
N VAL A 7 4.87 6.76 -1.87
CA VAL A 7 5.99 5.91 -2.24
C VAL A 7 5.89 4.54 -1.57
N ALA A 8 6.26 3.48 -2.29
CA ALA A 8 6.57 2.18 -1.74
C ALA A 8 8.03 1.84 -2.04
N ARG A 9 8.70 1.13 -1.12
CA ARG A 9 10.13 0.80 -1.22
C ARG A 9 10.38 -0.66 -0.89
N ILE A 10 11.43 -1.24 -1.45
CA ILE A 10 11.88 -2.57 -1.04
C ILE A 10 12.93 -2.45 0.06
N LYS A 11 12.74 -3.20 1.14
CA LYS A 11 13.74 -3.39 2.20
C LYS A 11 14.33 -4.79 2.07
N ARG A 12 15.62 -4.86 1.75
CA ARG A 12 16.41 -6.10 1.68
C ARG A 12 17.28 -6.21 2.93
N ILE A 13 17.08 -7.23 3.74
CA ILE A 13 17.90 -7.53 4.92
C ILE A 13 18.79 -8.74 4.60
N LYS A 14 20.08 -8.60 4.90
CA LYS A 14 21.07 -9.68 4.75
C LYS A 14 21.58 -10.12 6.10
N ASN A 15 21.83 -11.42 6.25
CA ASN A 15 22.42 -11.98 7.46
C ASN A 15 23.94 -11.65 7.53
N LYS A 16 24.60 -12.13 8.59
CA LYS A 16 26.04 -11.90 8.83
C LYS A 16 26.95 -12.50 7.77
N ASP A 17 26.46 -13.52 7.05
CA ASP A 17 27.19 -14.22 6.00
C ASP A 17 26.96 -13.57 4.62
N GLY A 18 26.14 -12.52 4.56
CA GLY A 18 25.85 -11.76 3.34
C GLY A 18 24.71 -12.37 2.50
N GLU A 19 24.07 -13.43 2.98
CA GLU A 19 22.91 -14.05 2.33
C GLU A 19 21.64 -13.25 2.65
N MET A 20 20.69 -13.25 1.71
CA MET A 20 19.42 -12.55 1.87
C MET A 20 18.57 -13.26 2.93
N GLU A 21 18.28 -12.55 4.01
CA GLU A 21 17.52 -13.05 5.16
C GLU A 21 16.03 -12.75 5.01
N SER A 22 15.69 -11.53 4.58
CA SER A 22 14.31 -11.15 4.29
C SER A 22 14.22 -10.04 3.26
N VAL A 23 13.09 -10.02 2.56
CA VAL A 23 12.73 -8.94 1.63
C VAL A 23 11.31 -8.51 1.94
N SER A 24 11.09 -7.21 2.12
CA SER A 24 9.77 -6.66 2.42
C SER A 24 9.47 -5.45 1.56
N LEU A 25 8.23 -5.35 1.11
CA LEU A 25 7.67 -4.13 0.54
C LEU A 25 7.23 -3.20 1.68
N PHE A 26 7.71 -1.97 1.70
CA PHE A 26 7.56 -1.00 2.78
C PHE A 26 6.87 0.26 2.29
N PHE A 27 5.89 0.73 3.05
CA PHE A 27 5.08 1.92 2.76
C PHE A 27 5.35 2.99 3.82
N PRO A 28 6.29 3.92 3.59
CA PRO A 28 6.69 4.91 4.59
C PRO A 28 5.54 5.81 5.04
N ASP A 29 4.69 6.19 4.09
CA ASP A 29 3.58 7.13 4.31
C ASP A 29 2.34 6.48 4.95
N LEU A 30 2.33 5.15 5.09
CA LEU A 30 1.27 4.39 5.77
C LEU A 30 1.76 3.92 7.15
N GLU A 31 2.22 4.82 8.02
CA GLU A 31 2.75 4.45 9.35
C GLU A 31 3.90 3.41 9.31
N GLY A 32 4.59 3.30 8.18
CA GLY A 32 5.64 2.31 7.98
C GLY A 32 5.15 0.86 7.91
N LYS A 33 3.93 0.59 7.41
CA LYS A 33 3.50 -0.79 7.12
C LYS A 33 4.50 -1.48 6.19
N SER A 34 4.64 -2.79 6.37
CA SER A 34 5.42 -3.63 5.49
C SER A 34 4.71 -4.95 5.22
N ILE A 35 4.95 -5.50 4.04
CA ILE A 35 4.59 -6.87 3.66
C ILE A 35 5.89 -7.61 3.40
N THR A 36 6.09 -8.75 4.05
CA THR A 36 7.25 -9.60 3.80
C THR A 36 7.01 -10.43 2.53
N LEU A 37 7.81 -10.18 1.48
CA LEU A 37 7.65 -10.83 0.17
C LEU A 37 8.17 -12.28 0.17
N SER A 38 9.06 -12.62 1.11
CA SER A 38 9.59 -13.97 1.28
C SER A 38 8.69 -14.89 2.11
N GLU A 39 7.63 -14.36 2.72
CA GLU A 39 6.72 -15.09 3.59
C GLU A 39 5.27 -15.01 3.10
N SER A 40 4.47 -16.04 3.37
CA SER A 40 3.10 -16.14 2.88
C SER A 40 2.08 -15.79 3.98
N ASP A 41 2.20 -14.61 4.60
CA ASP A 41 1.19 -14.12 5.57
C ASP A 41 0.23 -13.12 4.92
N SER A 42 -0.99 -13.58 4.61
CA SER A 42 -2.04 -12.73 4.05
C SER A 42 -2.58 -11.69 5.04
N THR A 43 -2.33 -11.84 6.34
CA THR A 43 -2.78 -10.91 7.39
C THR A 43 -2.15 -9.53 7.22
N GLU A 44 -0.91 -9.47 6.71
CA GLU A 44 -0.22 -8.20 6.44
C GLU A 44 -0.91 -7.43 5.31
N ILE A 45 -1.38 -8.13 4.29
CA ILE A 45 -2.09 -7.56 3.15
C ILE A 45 -3.45 -7.00 3.57
N GLU A 46 -4.22 -7.74 4.38
CA GLU A 46 -5.50 -7.25 4.90
C GLU A 46 -5.33 -5.97 5.72
N LYS A 47 -4.34 -5.95 6.61
CA LYS A 47 -4.00 -4.76 7.41
C LYS A 47 -3.57 -3.58 6.55
N LEU A 48 -2.84 -3.83 5.47
CA LEU A 48 -2.45 -2.80 4.51
C LEU A 48 -3.69 -2.18 3.85
N PHE A 49 -4.60 -3.00 3.32
CA PHE A 49 -5.82 -2.50 2.69
C PHE A 49 -6.69 -1.70 3.66
N ASN A 50 -6.88 -2.18 4.90
CA ASN A 50 -7.64 -1.43 5.90
C ASN A 50 -7.02 -0.03 6.14
N GLN A 51 -5.69 0.06 6.26
CA GLN A 51 -5.01 1.35 6.43
C GLN A 51 -5.18 2.28 5.22
N ILE A 52 -5.07 1.74 4.01
CA ILE A 52 -5.28 2.49 2.76
C ILE A 52 -6.70 3.07 2.74
N PHE A 53 -7.70 2.23 3.03
CA PHE A 53 -9.10 2.64 3.07
C PHE A 53 -9.33 3.76 4.10
N ASP A 54 -8.86 3.58 5.32
CA ASP A 54 -8.99 4.57 6.38
C ASP A 54 -8.37 5.91 5.97
N GLN A 55 -7.18 5.88 5.35
CA GLN A 55 -6.50 7.08 4.90
C GLN A 55 -7.25 7.79 3.77
N ILE A 56 -7.79 7.05 2.79
CA ILE A 56 -8.60 7.62 1.70
C ILE A 56 -9.84 8.33 2.27
N ILE A 57 -10.56 7.69 3.20
CA ILE A 57 -11.76 8.27 3.81
C ILE A 57 -11.43 9.51 4.64
N GLN A 58 -10.38 9.46 5.46
CA GLN A 58 -9.97 10.58 6.32
C GLN A 58 -9.50 11.79 5.50
N GLN A 59 -8.68 11.55 4.47
CA GLN A 59 -8.08 12.63 3.68
C GLN A 59 -8.95 13.08 2.50
N LYS A 60 -9.95 12.27 2.11
CA LYS A 60 -10.80 12.49 0.94
C LYS A 60 -9.99 12.58 -0.37
N LYS A 61 -8.88 11.85 -0.43
CA LYS A 61 -7.99 11.73 -1.59
C LYS A 61 -7.82 10.27 -1.95
N ILE A 62 -7.73 9.99 -3.25
CA ILE A 62 -7.41 8.65 -3.76
C ILE A 62 -5.90 8.48 -3.72
N ILE A 63 -5.44 7.35 -3.22
CA ILE A 63 -4.01 7.04 -3.14
C ILE A 63 -3.59 6.28 -4.39
N GLU A 64 -2.46 6.69 -4.99
CA GLU A 64 -1.76 5.95 -6.05
C GLU A 64 -0.32 5.71 -5.60
N PHE A 65 0.06 4.45 -5.44
CA PHE A 65 1.43 4.08 -5.06
C PHE A 65 2.34 4.00 -6.28
N TYR A 66 3.61 4.31 -6.09
CA TYR A 66 4.68 3.98 -7.03
C TYR A 66 5.84 3.31 -6.30
N LEU A 67 6.49 2.36 -6.97
CA LEU A 67 7.67 1.69 -6.44
C LEU A 67 8.91 2.56 -6.67
N GLU A 68 9.63 2.85 -5.60
CA GLU A 68 10.97 3.40 -5.61
C GLU A 68 11.93 2.29 -5.17
N ASP A 69 12.63 1.71 -6.15
CA ASP A 69 13.66 0.70 -5.94
C ASP A 69 14.84 0.96 -6.87
N ASP A 70 16.05 0.83 -6.34
CA ASP A 70 17.30 1.07 -7.07
C ASP A 70 17.85 -0.23 -7.72
N GLU A 71 17.22 -1.36 -7.44
CA GLU A 71 17.58 -2.67 -7.99
C GLU A 71 16.58 -3.12 -9.08
N SER A 72 17.01 -3.99 -9.99
CA SER A 72 16.13 -4.65 -10.98
C SER A 72 16.23 -6.16 -10.83
N ASP A 73 15.97 -6.64 -9.62
CA ASP A 73 15.92 -8.05 -9.30
C ASP A 73 14.48 -8.60 -9.36
N LEU A 74 14.34 -9.91 -9.15
CA LEU A 74 13.03 -10.58 -9.12
C LEU A 74 12.08 -9.95 -8.07
N PHE A 75 12.62 -9.45 -6.96
CA PHE A 75 11.80 -8.82 -5.93
C PHE A 75 11.25 -7.47 -6.39
N SER A 76 12.02 -6.71 -7.19
CA SER A 76 11.53 -5.51 -7.86
C SER A 76 10.34 -5.81 -8.78
N GLU A 77 10.42 -6.87 -9.59
CA GLU A 77 9.32 -7.26 -10.49
C GLU A 77 8.06 -7.66 -9.69
N VAL A 78 8.23 -8.49 -8.66
CA VAL A 78 7.13 -8.92 -7.78
C VAL A 78 6.51 -7.74 -7.04
N ALA A 79 7.33 -6.81 -6.54
CA ALA A 79 6.83 -5.62 -5.86
C ALA A 79 6.05 -4.72 -6.81
N ASP A 80 6.50 -4.54 -8.06
CA ASP A 80 5.80 -3.72 -9.05
C ASP A 80 4.42 -4.32 -9.38
N ASP A 81 4.33 -5.64 -9.57
CA ASP A 81 3.07 -6.35 -9.76
C ASP A 81 2.10 -6.16 -8.57
N ILE A 82 2.62 -6.22 -7.34
CA ILE A 82 1.82 -5.98 -6.12
C ILE A 82 1.31 -4.54 -6.09
N ILE A 83 2.16 -3.56 -6.39
CA ILE A 83 1.78 -2.14 -6.44
C ILE A 83 0.72 -1.89 -7.51
N LEU A 84 0.88 -2.49 -8.70
CA LEU A 84 -0.11 -2.42 -9.77
C LEU A 84 -1.46 -3.00 -9.33
N GLN A 85 -1.45 -4.15 -8.63
CA GLN A 85 -2.69 -4.75 -8.12
C GLN A 85 -3.35 -3.85 -7.07
N ILE A 86 -2.60 -3.35 -6.08
CA ILE A 86 -3.12 -2.45 -5.04
C ILE A 86 -3.77 -1.21 -5.69
N ASN A 87 -3.07 -0.57 -6.62
CA ASN A 87 -3.58 0.60 -7.33
C ASN A 87 -4.85 0.29 -8.13
N SER A 88 -4.91 -0.88 -8.76
CA SER A 88 -6.09 -1.34 -9.49
C SER A 88 -7.30 -1.50 -8.56
N GLU A 89 -7.12 -2.14 -7.40
CA GLU A 89 -8.18 -2.31 -6.39
C GLU A 89 -8.69 -0.95 -5.89
N ILE A 90 -7.79 -0.04 -5.53
CA ILE A 90 -8.17 1.32 -5.09
C ILE A 90 -9.01 2.02 -6.15
N ARG A 91 -8.59 1.95 -7.42
CA ARG A 91 -9.33 2.57 -8.53
C ARG A 91 -10.69 1.94 -8.76
N GLN A 92 -10.81 0.62 -8.63
CA GLN A 92 -12.10 -0.07 -8.74
C GLN A 92 -13.05 0.31 -7.61
N SER A 93 -12.52 0.64 -6.43
CA SER A 93 -13.29 1.08 -5.27
C SER A 93 -13.56 2.59 -5.20
N GLU A 94 -13.15 3.41 -6.19
CA GLU A 94 -13.30 4.87 -6.14
C GLU A 94 -14.75 5.32 -5.88
N PHE A 95 -15.71 4.72 -6.58
CA PHE A 95 -17.13 5.04 -6.38
C PHE A 95 -17.63 4.70 -4.96
N ASP A 96 -17.14 3.60 -4.39
CA ASP A 96 -17.51 3.20 -3.03
C ASP A 96 -16.93 4.17 -1.99
N PHE A 97 -15.70 4.67 -2.21
CA PHE A 97 -15.10 5.70 -1.37
C PHE A 97 -15.90 6.99 -1.39
N GLU A 98 -16.31 7.47 -2.57
CA GLU A 98 -17.12 8.68 -2.71
C GLU A 98 -18.43 8.55 -1.93
N ARG A 99 -19.13 7.41 -2.08
CA ARG A 99 -20.37 7.12 -1.37
C ARG A 99 -20.18 7.07 0.15
N LEU A 100 -19.12 6.42 0.63
CA LEU A 100 -18.83 6.35 2.06
C LEU A 100 -18.56 7.75 2.64
N ILE A 101 -17.77 8.57 1.95
CA ILE A 101 -17.48 9.94 2.36
C ILE A 101 -18.75 10.79 2.44
N GLU A 102 -19.67 10.66 1.49
CA GLU A 102 -20.98 11.33 1.52
C GLU A 102 -21.80 10.94 2.76
N ILE A 103 -21.85 9.64 3.09
CA ILE A 103 -22.54 9.13 4.28
C ILE A 103 -21.90 9.71 5.55
N TYR A 104 -20.57 9.62 5.67
CA TYR A 104 -19.84 10.17 6.81
C TYR A 104 -20.10 11.67 7.00
N ASN A 105 -20.11 12.45 5.93
CA ASN A 105 -20.40 13.88 6.04
C ASN A 105 -21.86 14.12 6.46
N THR A 106 -22.81 13.32 5.99
CA THR A 106 -24.24 13.47 6.32
C THR A 106 -24.54 13.11 7.78
N GLU A 107 -23.90 12.07 8.31
CA GLU A 107 -24.11 11.63 9.70
C GLU A 107 -23.42 12.54 10.73
N ASN A 108 -22.33 13.22 10.37
CA ASN A 108 -21.62 14.16 11.25
C ASN A 108 -22.13 15.62 11.18
N ILE A 109 -23.23 15.87 10.45
CA ILE A 109 -23.91 17.18 10.37
C ILE A 109 -25.20 17.21 11.24
N ASN A 110 -25.53 16.13 11.97
CA ASN A 110 -26.65 16.08 12.93
C ASN A 110 -26.20 16.07 14.39
#